data_AF-A0A7G8X0Z9-F1
#
_entry.id   AF-A0A7G8X0Z9-F1
#
_cell.length_a   1.000
_cell.length_b   1.000
_cell.length_c   1.000
_cell.angle_alpha   90.00
_cell.angle_beta   90.00
_cell.angle_gamma   90.00
#
_symmetry.space_group_name_H-M   'P 1'
#
loop_
_entity.id
_entity.type
_entity.pdbx_description
1 polymer ?
#
loop_
_entity_poly.entity_id
_entity_poly.type
_entity_poly.pdbx_seq_one_letter_code
_entity_poly.pdbx_strand_id
1 'polypeptide(L)'
;MREIKQLPKKSTLALIQEAKDAYAHFNDEAQNAFIEQLALKEKKRLLEIAKTKTDLTGAQGVILRMITELHEKIVEGDKHRRYCESSRKNYSEIIRALEAAIKEF
;
A
#
# COMPACT_ATOMS: atom_id res chain seq x y z
N MET A 1 35.87 22.40 -6.18
CA MET A 1 34.45 22.39 -6.62
C MET A 1 34.12 20.97 -7.04
N ARG A 2 33.07 20.35 -6.49
CA ARG A 2 32.61 19.05 -7.00
C ARG A 2 31.90 19.32 -8.32
N GLU A 3 32.46 18.83 -9.42
CA GLU A 3 31.77 18.80 -10.71
C GLU A 3 30.44 18.07 -10.52
N ILE A 4 29.34 18.81 -10.56
CA ILE A 4 28.01 18.22 -10.67
C ILE A 4 27.97 17.65 -12.08
N LYS A 5 28.15 16.34 -12.21
CA LYS A 5 28.00 15.63 -13.48
C LYS A 5 26.58 15.90 -13.98
N GLN A 6 26.47 16.79 -14.96
CA GLN A 6 25.23 17.13 -15.62
C GLN A 6 24.63 15.85 -16.24
N LEU A 7 23.48 15.42 -15.72
CA LEU A 7 22.71 14.29 -16.27
C LEU A 7 22.09 14.68 -17.63
N PRO A 8 22.15 13.83 -18.67
CA PRO A 8 21.55 14.16 -19.96
C PRO A 8 20.04 14.43 -19.84
N LYS A 9 19.58 15.64 -20.23
CA LYS A 9 18.17 16.10 -20.07
C LYS A 9 17.11 15.08 -20.51
N LYS A 10 17.33 14.40 -21.64
CA LYS A 10 16.41 13.36 -22.16
C LYS A 10 16.33 12.14 -21.22
N SER A 11 17.45 11.71 -20.66
CA SER A 11 17.51 10.60 -19.71
C SER A 11 16.90 10.97 -18.37
N THR A 12 17.12 12.20 -17.89
CA THR A 12 16.52 12.67 -16.64
C THR A 12 14.99 12.78 -16.73
N LEU A 13 14.45 13.21 -17.89
CA LEU A 13 13.00 13.23 -18.12
C LEU A 13 12.39 11.82 -18.15
N ALA A 14 13.09 10.84 -18.74
CA ALA A 14 12.64 9.44 -18.74
C ALA A 14 12.58 8.88 -17.30
N LEU A 15 13.61 9.13 -16.49
CA LEU A 15 13.64 8.73 -15.08
C LEU A 15 12.53 9.40 -14.25
N ILE A 16 12.20 10.65 -14.53
CA ILE A 16 11.07 11.33 -13.89
C ILE A 16 9.76 10.63 -14.21
N GLN A 17 9.56 10.23 -15.48
CA GLN A 17 8.36 9.53 -15.88
C GLN A 17 8.26 8.16 -15.20
N GLU A 18 9.34 7.38 -15.20
CA GLU A 18 9.38 6.09 -14.50
C GLU A 18 9.08 6.23 -12.99
N ALA A 19 9.63 7.26 -12.35
CA ALA A 19 9.36 7.55 -10.94
C ALA A 19 7.90 7.98 -10.71
N LYS A 20 7.28 8.72 -11.65
CA LYS A 20 5.87 9.10 -11.61
C LYS A 20 4.95 7.89 -11.79
N ASP A 21 5.29 6.98 -12.69
CA ASP A 21 4.54 5.75 -12.92
C ASP A 21 4.61 4.84 -11.68
N ALA A 22 5.80 4.70 -11.08
CA ALA A 22 5.97 3.99 -9.81
C ALA A 22 5.17 4.65 -8.67
N TYR A 23 5.20 5.98 -8.56
CA TYR A 23 4.41 6.72 -7.58
C TYR A 23 2.91 6.44 -7.73
N ALA A 24 2.39 6.47 -8.97
CA ALA A 24 0.99 6.20 -9.27
C ALA A 24 0.63 4.75 -8.91
N HIS A 25 1.47 3.79 -9.30
CA HIS A 25 1.29 2.39 -8.95
C HIS A 25 1.17 2.16 -7.44
N PHE A 26 2.08 2.70 -6.62
CA PHE A 26 1.98 2.58 -5.16
C PHE A 26 0.76 3.30 -4.57
N ASN A 27 0.28 4.36 -5.21
CA ASN A 27 -0.96 5.01 -4.79
C ASN A 27 -2.17 4.10 -5.02
N ASP A 28 -2.25 3.47 -6.19
CA ASP A 28 -3.36 2.59 -6.55
C ASP A 28 -3.35 1.31 -5.71
N GLU A 29 -2.17 0.72 -5.47
CA GLU A 29 -2.03 -0.41 -4.54
C GLU A 29 -2.49 -0.06 -3.13
N ALA A 30 -2.09 1.10 -2.60
CA ALA A 30 -2.51 1.53 -1.27
C ALA A 30 -4.04 1.71 -1.17
N GLN A 31 -4.68 2.23 -2.22
CA GLN A 31 -6.13 2.39 -2.29
C GLN A 31 -6.85 1.03 -2.37
N ASN A 32 -6.36 0.12 -3.23
CA ASN A 32 -6.92 -1.22 -3.37
C ASN A 32 -6.82 -1.99 -2.04
N ALA A 33 -5.65 -1.96 -1.39
CA ALA A 33 -5.44 -2.56 -0.08
C ALA A 33 -6.40 -1.99 0.97
N PHE A 34 -6.66 -0.67 0.95
CA PHE A 34 -7.62 -0.05 1.86
C PHE A 34 -9.06 -0.51 1.62
N ILE A 35 -9.49 -0.61 0.36
CA ILE A 35 -10.83 -1.10 -0.01
C ILE A 35 -11.00 -2.56 0.43
N GLU A 36 -10.02 -3.41 0.15
CA GLU A 36 -10.02 -4.82 0.57
C GLU A 36 -10.11 -4.95 2.08
N GLN A 37 -9.36 -4.13 2.83
CA GLN A 37 -9.44 -4.11 4.29
C GLN A 37 -10.82 -3.77 4.83
N LEU A 38 -11.53 -2.81 4.21
CA LEU A 38 -12.89 -2.49 4.61
C LEU A 38 -13.81 -3.70 4.41
N ALA A 39 -13.70 -4.39 3.27
CA ALA A 39 -14.47 -5.59 3.01
C ALA A 39 -14.15 -6.73 3.99
N LEU A 40 -12.88 -6.91 4.35
CA LEU A 40 -12.46 -7.92 5.34
C LEU A 40 -12.96 -7.59 6.74
N LYS A 41 -12.91 -6.32 7.16
CA LYS A 41 -13.42 -5.86 8.46
C LYS A 41 -14.91 -6.10 8.59
N GLU A 42 -15.68 -5.83 7.53
CA GLU A 42 -17.12 -6.09 7.53
C GLU A 42 -17.41 -7.60 7.62
N LYS A 43 -16.71 -8.44 6.85
CA LYS A 43 -16.83 -9.90 6.96
C LYS A 43 -16.50 -10.41 8.37
N LYS A 44 -15.44 -9.89 8.99
CA LYS A 44 -15.05 -10.25 10.36
C LYS A 44 -16.15 -9.89 11.35
N ARG A 45 -16.72 -8.70 11.24
CA ARG A 45 -17.84 -8.24 12.08
C ARG A 45 -19.07 -9.14 11.93
N LEU A 46 -19.42 -9.53 10.71
CA LEU A 46 -20.53 -10.46 10.46
C LEU A 46 -20.31 -11.81 11.13
N LEU A 47 -19.08 -12.34 11.08
CA LEU A 47 -18.73 -13.59 11.76
C LEU A 47 -18.74 -13.44 13.29
N GLU A 48 -18.30 -12.31 13.84
CA GLU A 48 -18.40 -12.04 15.27
C GLU A 48 -19.87 -12.05 15.75
N ILE A 49 -20.79 -11.47 14.95
CA ILE A 49 -22.23 -11.54 15.21
C ILE A 49 -22.76 -12.98 15.05
N ALA A 50 -22.32 -13.71 14.04
CA ALA A 50 -22.75 -15.10 13.84
C ALA A 50 -22.31 -15.99 15.01
N LYS A 51 -21.10 -15.77 15.53
CA LYS A 51 -20.56 -16.50 16.69
C LYS A 51 -21.46 -16.37 17.92
N THR A 52 -21.95 -15.16 18.22
CA THR A 52 -22.80 -14.92 19.41
C THR A 52 -24.20 -15.52 19.27
N LYS A 53 -24.64 -15.82 18.04
CA LYS A 53 -25.92 -16.45 17.74
C LYS A 53 -25.86 -17.96 17.54
N THR A 54 -24.67 -18.55 17.64
CA THR A 54 -24.44 -19.96 17.38
C THR A 54 -24.19 -20.69 18.69
N ASP A 55 -25.06 -21.62 19.06
CA ASP A 55 -24.93 -22.40 20.31
C ASP A 55 -24.12 -23.69 20.13
N LEU A 56 -23.88 -24.10 18.88
CA LEU A 56 -23.18 -25.34 18.57
C LEU A 56 -21.66 -25.13 18.66
N THR A 57 -21.02 -25.74 19.66
CA THR A 57 -19.59 -25.56 19.97
C THR A 57 -18.67 -25.82 18.78
N GLY A 58 -18.98 -26.85 17.97
CA GLY A 58 -18.21 -27.14 16.75
C GLY A 58 -18.26 -26.00 15.73
N ALA A 59 -19.44 -25.41 15.53
CA ALA A 59 -19.62 -24.28 14.62
C ALA A 59 -18.97 -23.00 15.17
N GLN A 60 -19.05 -22.75 16.48
CA GLN A 60 -18.31 -21.66 17.13
C GLN A 60 -16.80 -21.76 16.90
N GLY A 61 -16.23 -22.97 16.97
CA GLY A 61 -14.81 -23.22 16.72
C GLY A 61 -14.40 -22.98 15.26
N VAL A 62 -15.27 -23.28 14.30
CA VAL A 62 -15.05 -22.95 12.88
C VAL A 62 -15.12 -21.44 12.67
N ILE A 63 -16.15 -20.78 13.20
CA ILE A 63 -16.32 -19.32 13.09
C ILE A 63 -15.11 -18.60 13.70
N LEU A 64 -14.60 -19.05 14.86
CA LEU A 64 -13.42 -18.48 15.48
C LEU A 64 -12.18 -18.57 14.59
N ARG A 65 -11.96 -19.73 13.94
CA ARG A 65 -10.85 -19.88 12.98
C ARG A 65 -10.97 -18.91 11.80
N MET A 66 -12.17 -18.79 11.22
CA MET A 66 -12.41 -17.84 10.14
C MET A 66 -12.16 -16.38 10.57
N ILE A 67 -12.54 -16.01 11.80
CA ILE A 67 -12.26 -14.68 12.37
C ILE A 67 -10.76 -14.44 12.49
N THR A 68 -10.00 -15.44 12.96
CA THR A 68 -8.53 -15.36 13.07
C THR A 68 -7.88 -15.17 11.70
N GLU A 69 -8.26 -15.98 10.70
CA GLU A 69 -7.73 -15.86 9.33
C GLU A 69 -8.03 -14.48 8.72
N LEU A 70 -9.23 -13.94 8.94
CA LEU A 70 -9.56 -12.58 8.50
C LEU A 70 -8.75 -11.53 9.24
N HIS A 71 -8.49 -11.71 10.53
CA HIS A 71 -7.67 -10.79 11.30
C HIS A 71 -6.24 -10.73 10.78
N GLU A 72 -5.64 -11.88 10.48
CA GLU A 72 -4.30 -11.98 9.88
C GLU A 72 -4.23 -11.24 8.54
N LYS A 73 -5.21 -11.47 7.66
CA LYS A 73 -5.30 -10.76 6.37
C LYS A 73 -5.46 -9.25 6.51
N ILE A 74 -6.26 -8.79 7.49
CA ILE A 74 -6.41 -7.35 7.77
C ILE A 74 -5.07 -6.75 8.20
N VAL A 75 -4.34 -7.43 9.08
CA VAL A 75 -3.02 -7.00 9.56
C VAL A 75 -2.00 -6.96 8.43
N GLU A 76 -2.00 -7.97 7.56
CA GLU A 76 -1.14 -8.02 6.37
C GLU A 76 -1.44 -6.88 5.40
N GLY A 77 -2.72 -6.64 5.10
CA GLY A 77 -3.14 -5.50 4.29
C GLY A 77 -2.71 -4.16 4.89
N ASP A 78 -2.67 -4.03 6.23
CA ASP A 78 -2.25 -2.80 6.90
C ASP A 78 -0.73 -2.59 6.74
N LYS A 79 0.04 -3.67 6.82
CA LYS A 79 1.49 -3.64 6.56
C LYS A 79 1.77 -3.26 5.11
N HIS A 80 1.06 -3.87 4.16
CA HIS A 80 1.23 -3.58 2.74
C HIS A 80 0.86 -2.13 2.41
N ARG A 81 -0.28 -1.62 2.91
CA ARG A 81 -0.66 -0.21 2.73
C ARG A 81 0.40 0.76 3.26
N ARG A 82 0.94 0.52 4.47
CA ARG A 82 2.03 1.35 5.03
C ARG A 82 3.30 1.29 4.18
N TYR A 83 3.62 0.12 3.62
CA TYR A 83 4.73 -0.03 2.69
C TYR A 83 4.51 0.82 1.43
N CYS A 84 3.34 0.75 0.80
CA CYS A 84 3.01 1.54 -0.37
C CYS A 84 3.05 3.05 -0.07
N GLU A 85 2.51 3.49 1.09
CA GLU A 85 2.59 4.89 1.55
C GLU A 85 4.05 5.36 1.71
N SER A 86 4.91 4.53 2.29
CA SER A 86 6.34 4.82 2.45
C SER A 86 7.07 4.89 1.11
N SER A 87 6.83 3.93 0.22
CA SER A 87 7.40 3.91 -1.13
C SER A 87 6.97 5.15 -1.92
N ARG A 88 5.69 5.51 -1.86
CA ARG A 88 5.15 6.70 -2.51
C ARG A 88 5.85 7.98 -2.04
N LYS A 89 6.11 8.12 -0.73
CA LYS A 89 6.89 9.24 -0.19
C LYS A 89 8.30 9.26 -0.77
N ASN A 90 8.99 8.13 -0.83
CA ASN A 90 10.33 8.05 -1.41
C ASN A 90 10.36 8.45 -2.88
N TYR A 91 9.43 7.93 -3.70
CA TYR A 91 9.33 8.33 -5.11
C TYR A 91 8.99 9.81 -5.28
N SER A 92 8.18 10.40 -4.40
CA SER A 92 7.91 11.84 -4.45
C SER A 92 9.17 12.69 -4.22
N GLU A 93 10.06 12.27 -3.32
CA GLU A 93 11.33 12.96 -3.08
C GLU A 93 12.30 12.77 -4.25
N ILE A 94 12.33 11.57 -4.85
CA ILE A 94 13.12 11.30 -6.06
C ILE A 94 12.67 12.19 -7.22
N ILE A 95 11.35 12.29 -7.48
CA ILE A 95 10.80 13.15 -8.52
C ILE A 95 11.22 14.61 -8.27
N ARG A 96 11.08 15.11 -7.04
CA ARG A 96 11.49 16.47 -6.68
C ARG A 96 12.97 16.72 -6.94
N ALA A 97 13.84 15.79 -6.56
CA ALA A 97 15.28 15.90 -6.78
C ALA A 97 15.65 15.92 -8.27
N LEU A 98 15.02 15.04 -9.07
CA LEU A 98 15.23 15.00 -10.52
C LEU A 98 14.71 16.26 -11.22
N GLU A 99 13.53 16.76 -10.82
CA GLU A 99 12.96 18.00 -11.37
C GLU A 99 13.81 19.23 -11.01
N ALA A 100 14.37 19.29 -9.81
CA ALA A 100 15.32 20.33 -9.41
C ALA A 100 16.61 20.26 -10.25
N ALA A 101 17.17 19.05 -10.42
CA ALA A 101 18.36 18.85 -11.23
C ALA A 101 18.17 19.33 -12.68
N ILE A 102 16.98 19.17 -13.28
CA ILE A 102 16.68 19.69 -14.62
C ILE A 102 16.59 21.22 -14.67
N LYS A 103 16.09 21.87 -13.62
CA LYS A 103 15.96 23.35 -13.57
C LYS A 103 17.30 24.07 -13.43
N GLU A 104 18.34 23.36 -12.99
CA GLU A 104 19.71 23.86 -12.93
C GLU A 104 20.46 23.75 -14.28
N PHE A 105 19.82 23.20 -15.33
CA PHE A 105 20.29 23.26 -16.72
C PHE A 105 19.81 24.51 -17.44
#